data_AF-A0A7S3IMS7-F1
#
_entry.id   AF-A0A7S3IMS7-F1
#
_cell.length_a   1.000
_cell.length_b   1.000
_cell.length_c   1.000
_cell.angle_alpha   90.00
_cell.angle_beta   90.00
_cell.angle_gamma   90.00
#
_symmetry.space_group_name_H-M   'P 1'
#
loop_
_entity.id
_entity.type
_entity.pdbx_description
1 polymer ?
#
loop_
_entity_poly.entity_id
_entity_poly.type
_entity_poly.pdbx_seq_one_letter_code
_entity_poly.pdbx_strand_id
1 'polypeptide(L)'
;LKIQLHDSDAFKVFYFSVDYTVEQCKSEICAEFGITEGVSGYTLYRVDNFGDPAFPIRKEKQTWSKNTVCSGDLIVLKSNKTVSVDEKLTLGVHFTASGLPDDCTFVGNVDVSREFKLGDLKETILSMEFFQGREIAPECVRVREKLPSMYFGKIYREQMSGQGGQGGGGKGGKQGNHKPQEKSLKQLGIKNTHQ
;
A
#
# COMPACT_ATOMS: atom_id res chain seq x y z
N LEU A 1 -21.34 -2.11 -11.68
CA LEU A 1 -20.96 -1.82 -10.28
C LEU A 1 -21.61 -0.52 -9.84
N LYS A 2 -22.04 -0.40 -8.59
CA LYS A 2 -22.44 0.88 -8.01
C LYS A 2 -21.24 1.42 -7.23
N ILE A 3 -20.76 2.61 -7.59
CA ILE A 3 -19.62 3.22 -6.91
C ILE A 3 -20.08 4.47 -6.20
N GLN A 4 -19.76 4.57 -4.91
CA GLN A 4 -20.08 5.71 -4.06
C GLN A 4 -18.78 6.35 -3.56
N LEU A 5 -18.76 7.68 -3.47
CA LEU A 5 -17.66 8.38 -2.81
C LEU A 5 -17.91 8.39 -1.29
N HIS A 6 -16.90 8.08 -0.48
CA HIS A 6 -17.06 7.92 0.98
C HIS A 6 -17.84 9.05 1.67
N ASP A 7 -17.61 10.30 1.28
CA ASP A 7 -18.21 11.48 1.90
C ASP A 7 -19.46 11.98 1.14
N SER A 8 -20.10 11.11 0.34
CA SER A 8 -21.27 11.44 -0.48
C SER A 8 -22.29 10.32 -0.46
N ASP A 9 -23.57 10.67 -0.36
CA ASP A 9 -24.68 9.72 -0.52
C ASP A 9 -24.99 9.38 -1.98
N ALA A 10 -24.37 10.08 -2.93
CA ALA A 10 -24.54 9.84 -4.35
C ALA A 10 -23.67 8.67 -4.82
N PHE A 11 -24.27 7.76 -5.58
CA PHE A 11 -23.53 6.72 -6.31
C PHE A 11 -23.69 6.89 -7.81
N LYS A 12 -22.68 6.44 -8.54
CA LYS A 12 -22.69 6.31 -9.99
C LYS A 12 -22.63 4.83 -10.39
N VAL A 13 -23.24 4.48 -11.51
CA VAL A 13 -23.24 3.11 -12.02
C VAL A 13 -22.24 3.00 -13.15
N PHE A 14 -21.33 2.03 -13.04
CA PHE A 14 -20.29 1.77 -14.02
C PHE A 14 -20.45 0.37 -14.62
N TYR A 15 -20.15 0.28 -15.91
CA TYR A 15 -20.11 -0.97 -16.68
C TYR A 15 -18.72 -1.12 -17.25
N PHE A 16 -18.00 -2.15 -16.80
CA PHE A 16 -16.65 -2.46 -17.27
C PHE A 16 -16.64 -3.79 -18.00
N SER A 17 -15.69 -3.96 -18.92
CA SER A 17 -15.39 -5.28 -19.46
C SER A 17 -14.90 -6.21 -18.35
N VAL A 18 -15.22 -7.50 -18.47
CA VAL A 18 -14.78 -8.54 -17.52
C VAL A 18 -13.26 -8.71 -17.47
N ASP A 19 -12.57 -8.30 -18.53
CA ASP A 19 -11.12 -8.42 -18.68
C ASP A 19 -10.37 -7.23 -18.07
N TYR A 20 -11.07 -6.17 -17.69
CA TYR A 20 -10.42 -4.99 -17.11
C TYR A 20 -9.91 -5.28 -15.71
N THR A 21 -8.70 -4.80 -15.43
CA THR A 21 -8.16 -4.83 -14.09
C THR A 21 -8.83 -3.76 -13.23
N VAL A 22 -8.83 -3.99 -11.91
CA VAL A 22 -9.35 -3.00 -10.95
C VAL A 22 -8.60 -1.68 -11.07
N GLU A 23 -7.30 -1.69 -11.37
CA GLU A 23 -6.47 -0.49 -11.58
C GLU A 23 -6.97 0.38 -12.75
N GLN A 24 -7.30 -0.25 -13.88
CA GLN A 24 -7.86 0.43 -15.05
C GLN A 24 -9.21 1.05 -14.70
N CYS A 25 -10.12 0.25 -14.12
CA CYS A 25 -11.43 0.73 -13.72
C CYS A 25 -11.37 1.84 -12.66
N LYS A 26 -10.44 1.75 -11.70
CA LYS A 26 -10.27 2.75 -10.63
C LYS A 26 -9.88 4.11 -11.22
N SER A 27 -9.05 4.11 -12.25
CA SER A 27 -8.67 5.35 -12.95
C SER A 27 -9.88 6.01 -13.62
N GLU A 28 -10.72 5.22 -14.30
CA GLU A 28 -11.97 5.71 -14.90
C GLU A 28 -12.97 6.21 -13.85
N ILE A 29 -13.12 5.47 -12.74
CA ILE A 29 -13.96 5.87 -11.60
C ILE A 29 -13.50 7.22 -11.06
N CYS A 30 -12.21 7.36 -10.75
CA CYS A 30 -11.65 8.60 -10.21
C CYS A 30 -11.90 9.78 -11.16
N ALA A 31 -11.63 9.60 -12.46
CA ALA A 31 -11.89 10.64 -13.45
C ALA A 31 -13.36 11.08 -13.49
N GLU A 32 -14.29 10.12 -13.42
CA GLU A 32 -15.73 10.38 -13.39
C GLU A 32 -16.18 11.11 -12.11
N PHE A 33 -15.45 10.97 -11.00
CA PHE A 33 -15.65 11.73 -9.76
C PHE A 33 -14.85 13.05 -9.72
N GLY A 34 -14.19 13.44 -10.81
CA GLY A 34 -13.39 14.67 -10.88
C GLY A 34 -12.02 14.57 -10.20
N ILE A 35 -11.57 13.37 -9.86
CA ILE A 35 -10.25 13.09 -9.28
C ILE A 35 -9.29 12.78 -10.43
N THR A 36 -8.60 13.81 -10.92
CA THR A 36 -7.67 13.70 -12.06
C THR A 36 -6.22 13.45 -11.65
N GLU A 37 -5.85 13.81 -10.43
CA GLU A 37 -4.50 13.64 -9.88
C GLU A 37 -4.55 12.85 -8.56
N GLY A 38 -3.51 12.07 -8.28
CA GLY A 38 -3.41 11.33 -7.02
C GLY A 38 -4.38 10.14 -6.90
N VAL A 39 -4.66 9.42 -7.99
CA VAL A 39 -5.48 8.18 -7.99
C VAL A 39 -4.93 7.13 -7.01
N SER A 40 -3.61 7.09 -6.81
CA SER A 40 -2.94 6.26 -5.80
C SER A 40 -3.35 6.61 -4.36
N GLY A 41 -3.75 7.86 -4.12
CA GLY A 41 -4.25 8.36 -2.85
C GLY A 41 -5.70 7.97 -2.54
N TYR A 42 -6.32 7.09 -3.32
CA TYR A 42 -7.65 6.55 -3.06
C TYR A 42 -7.63 5.03 -3.02
N THR A 43 -8.59 4.43 -2.33
CA THR A 43 -8.74 2.98 -2.25
C THR A 43 -10.22 2.59 -2.39
N LEU A 44 -10.48 1.49 -3.07
CA LEU A 44 -11.83 0.94 -3.25
C LEU A 44 -12.11 -0.08 -2.15
N TYR A 45 -13.30 -0.02 -1.56
CA TYR A 45 -13.75 -0.89 -0.48
C TYR A 45 -15.06 -1.56 -0.85
N ARG A 46 -15.18 -2.86 -0.57
CA ARG A 46 -16.50 -3.48 -0.47
C ARG A 46 -17.11 -3.09 0.87
N VAL A 47 -18.43 -2.95 0.86
CA VAL A 47 -19.20 -2.68 2.07
C VAL A 47 -19.44 -3.95 2.88
N ASP A 48 -19.69 -3.80 4.17
CA ASP A 48 -20.20 -4.85 5.03
C ASP A 48 -21.74 -4.91 5.02
N ASN A 49 -22.31 -5.67 5.95
CA ASN A 49 -23.77 -5.83 6.06
C ASN A 49 -24.50 -4.55 6.53
N PHE A 50 -23.77 -3.57 7.06
CA PHE A 50 -24.30 -2.28 7.51
C PHE A 50 -24.12 -1.19 6.44
N GLY A 51 -23.46 -1.50 5.34
CA GLY A 51 -23.15 -0.54 4.28
C GLY A 51 -21.84 0.20 4.48
N ASP A 52 -21.08 -0.14 5.53
CA ASP A 52 -19.84 0.53 5.87
C ASP A 52 -18.65 -0.03 5.05
N PRO A 53 -17.74 0.82 4.56
CA PRO A 53 -16.57 0.37 3.81
C PRO A 53 -15.61 -0.42 4.70
N ALA A 54 -15.62 -1.74 4.57
CA ALA A 54 -14.89 -2.63 5.49
C ALA A 54 -13.78 -3.45 4.81
N PHE A 55 -13.95 -3.80 3.53
CA PHE A 55 -13.06 -4.75 2.87
C PHE A 55 -12.33 -4.12 1.68
N PRO A 56 -11.07 -3.66 1.86
CA PRO A 56 -10.29 -3.00 0.81
C PRO A 56 -9.97 -3.96 -0.34
N ILE A 57 -10.06 -3.45 -1.57
CA ILE A 57 -9.77 -4.17 -2.81
C ILE A 57 -8.30 -3.99 -3.17
N ARG A 58 -7.48 -4.97 -2.79
CA ARG A 58 -6.00 -4.84 -2.83
C ARG A 58 -5.36 -5.33 -4.12
N LYS A 59 -6.01 -6.23 -4.86
CA LYS A 59 -5.42 -6.85 -6.06
C LYS A 59 -5.77 -6.01 -7.28
N GLU A 60 -5.22 -4.80 -7.33
CA GLU A 60 -5.52 -3.81 -8.38
C GLU A 60 -5.16 -4.31 -9.79
N LYS A 61 -4.08 -5.09 -9.90
CA LYS A 61 -3.63 -5.71 -11.17
C LYS A 61 -4.45 -6.94 -11.59
N GLN A 62 -5.52 -7.26 -10.88
CA GLN A 62 -6.40 -8.39 -11.16
C GLN A 62 -7.80 -7.88 -11.51
N THR A 63 -8.62 -8.74 -12.09
CA THR A 63 -10.02 -8.42 -12.43
C THR A 63 -10.90 -8.40 -11.18
N TRP A 64 -12.13 -7.87 -11.32
CA TRP A 64 -13.12 -7.81 -10.24
C TRP A 64 -13.46 -9.18 -9.63
N SER A 65 -13.57 -10.22 -10.47
CA SER A 65 -13.92 -11.57 -10.02
C SER A 65 -12.85 -12.16 -9.10
N LYS A 66 -11.56 -11.86 -9.34
CA LYS A 66 -10.44 -12.27 -8.47
C LYS A 66 -10.40 -11.50 -7.15
N ASN A 67 -11.11 -10.38 -7.07
CA ASN A 67 -11.29 -9.60 -5.85
C ASN A 67 -12.64 -9.89 -5.16
N THR A 68 -13.35 -10.94 -5.56
CA THR A 68 -14.68 -11.30 -5.01
C THR A 68 -15.66 -10.12 -5.06
N VAL A 69 -15.63 -9.38 -6.17
CA VAL A 69 -16.60 -8.36 -6.51
C VAL A 69 -17.47 -8.88 -7.64
N CYS A 70 -18.78 -8.80 -7.45
CA CYS A 70 -19.80 -9.23 -8.39
C CYS A 70 -20.53 -8.03 -9.01
N SER A 71 -21.22 -8.30 -10.12
CA SER A 71 -22.09 -7.28 -10.72
C SER A 71 -23.21 -6.89 -9.76
N GLY A 72 -23.49 -5.59 -9.66
CA GLY A 72 -24.49 -5.05 -8.74
C GLY A 72 -23.96 -4.64 -7.37
N ASP A 73 -22.76 -5.09 -6.98
CA ASP A 73 -22.13 -4.73 -5.71
C ASP A 73 -21.96 -3.22 -5.57
N LEU A 74 -22.14 -2.75 -4.33
CA LEU A 74 -21.79 -1.40 -3.90
C LEU A 74 -20.33 -1.37 -3.45
N ILE A 75 -19.55 -0.50 -4.08
CA ILE A 75 -18.14 -0.28 -3.79
C ILE A 75 -17.97 1.19 -3.39
N VAL A 76 -17.23 1.43 -2.31
CA VAL A 76 -16.94 2.78 -1.83
C VAL A 76 -15.53 3.17 -2.25
N LEU A 77 -15.40 4.32 -2.91
CA LEU A 77 -14.12 4.97 -3.14
C LEU A 77 -13.81 5.89 -1.95
N LYS A 78 -12.74 5.61 -1.22
CA LYS A 78 -12.33 6.36 -0.03
C LYS A 78 -10.96 6.99 -0.27
N SER A 79 -10.77 8.22 0.21
CA SER A 79 -9.45 8.86 0.20
C SER A 79 -8.56 8.24 1.28
N ASN A 80 -7.30 7.99 0.93
CA ASN A 80 -6.29 7.53 1.89
C ASN A 80 -5.94 8.62 2.92
N LYS A 81 -6.41 9.86 2.74
CA LYS A 81 -6.28 10.95 3.74
C LYS A 81 -7.34 10.89 4.84
N THR A 82 -8.54 10.38 4.53
CA THR A 82 -9.68 10.27 5.47
C THR A 82 -9.72 8.94 6.21
N VAL A 83 -8.56 8.30 6.31
CA VAL A 83 -8.37 7.02 7.01
C VAL A 83 -8.65 7.20 8.50
N SER A 84 -9.50 6.35 9.06
CA SER A 84 -9.87 6.37 10.48
C SER A 84 -8.68 5.99 11.37
N VAL A 85 -8.72 6.34 12.66
CA VAL A 85 -7.61 6.09 13.59
C VAL A 85 -7.24 4.59 13.64
N ASP A 86 -8.23 3.70 13.56
CA ASP A 86 -8.03 2.24 13.57
C ASP A 86 -7.30 1.73 12.31
N GLU A 87 -7.43 2.45 11.21
CA GLU A 87 -6.81 2.14 9.92
C GLU A 87 -5.40 2.77 9.77
N LYS A 88 -4.97 3.60 10.73
CA LYS A 88 -3.63 4.21 10.76
C LYS A 88 -2.63 3.41 11.59
N LEU A 89 -1.35 3.64 11.29
CA LEU A 89 -0.19 3.22 12.06
C LEU A 89 0.67 4.47 12.31
N THR A 90 1.03 4.70 13.56
CA THR A 90 2.05 5.70 13.90
C THR A 90 3.42 5.03 13.87
N LEU A 91 4.31 5.52 13.02
CA LEU A 91 5.67 5.01 12.87
C LEU A 91 6.68 6.04 13.36
N GLY A 92 7.58 5.62 14.25
CA GLY A 92 8.72 6.43 14.68
C GLY A 92 9.88 6.37 13.68
N VAL A 93 10.13 7.46 12.98
CA VAL A 93 11.16 7.56 11.93
C VAL A 93 12.50 7.91 12.55
N HIS A 94 13.51 7.09 12.23
CA HIS A 94 14.90 7.37 12.56
C HIS A 94 15.72 7.45 11.27
N PHE A 95 16.68 8.36 11.22
CA PHE A 95 17.54 8.61 10.06
C PHE A 95 18.99 8.31 10.39
N THR A 96 19.72 7.76 9.42
CA THR A 96 21.18 7.58 9.43
C THR A 96 21.67 7.89 8.01
N ALA A 97 22.75 8.66 7.90
CA ALA A 97 23.36 9.00 6.62
C ALA A 97 24.31 7.89 6.16
N SER A 98 25.04 7.29 7.10
CA SER A 98 26.03 6.24 6.84
C SER A 98 25.41 4.84 6.70
N GLY A 99 24.20 4.64 7.22
CA GLY A 99 23.58 3.33 7.39
C GLY A 99 24.11 2.56 8.60
N LEU A 100 24.85 3.22 9.49
CA LEU A 100 25.37 2.68 10.75
C LEU A 100 24.53 3.15 11.95
N PRO A 101 24.59 2.44 13.08
CA PRO A 101 23.84 2.81 14.28
C PRO A 101 24.28 4.13 14.92
N ASP A 102 25.57 4.46 14.79
CA ASP A 102 26.23 5.52 15.56
C ASP A 102 25.73 6.93 15.18
N ASP A 103 25.28 7.11 13.94
CA ASP A 103 24.67 8.36 13.45
C ASP A 103 23.14 8.27 13.34
N CYS A 104 22.52 7.29 14.00
CA CYS A 104 21.07 7.09 13.97
C CYS A 104 20.35 8.06 14.92
N THR A 105 19.58 8.98 14.35
CA THR A 105 18.83 9.98 15.12
C THR A 105 17.33 9.84 14.89
N PHE A 106 16.54 10.08 15.94
CA PHE A 106 15.08 10.17 15.80
C PHE A 106 14.71 11.48 15.10
N VAL A 107 13.86 11.37 14.09
CA VAL A 107 13.42 12.51 13.27
C VAL A 107 12.00 12.96 13.63
N GLY A 108 11.12 12.00 13.93
CA GLY A 108 9.73 12.30 14.24
C GLY A 108 8.83 11.10 14.03
N ASN A 109 7.54 11.30 14.30
CA ASN A 109 6.51 10.30 14.02
C ASN A 109 5.79 10.63 12.72
N VAL A 110 5.36 9.61 12.00
CA VAL A 110 4.47 9.74 10.85
C VAL A 110 3.27 8.82 11.04
N ASP A 111 2.08 9.37 10.78
CA ASP A 111 0.86 8.57 10.72
C ASP A 111 0.64 8.14 9.28
N VAL A 112 0.64 6.83 9.06
CA VAL A 112 0.49 6.23 7.74
C VAL A 112 -0.67 5.27 7.73
N SER A 113 -1.32 5.10 6.58
CA SER A 113 -2.31 4.05 6.45
C SER A 113 -1.63 2.68 6.55
N ARG A 114 -2.31 1.70 7.16
CA ARG A 114 -1.92 0.27 7.14
C ARG A 114 -1.79 -0.29 5.71
N GLU A 115 -2.22 0.47 4.70
CA GLU A 115 -2.28 0.08 3.31
C GLU A 115 -1.15 0.67 2.46
N PHE A 116 -0.33 1.56 3.02
CA PHE A 116 0.79 2.16 2.28
C PHE A 116 1.73 1.11 1.71
N LYS A 117 2.03 1.23 0.42
CA LYS A 117 3.14 0.53 -0.20
C LYS A 117 4.45 1.20 0.23
N LEU A 118 5.56 0.53 -0.02
CA LEU A 118 6.87 1.05 0.37
C LEU A 118 7.19 2.40 -0.32
N GLY A 119 6.76 2.57 -1.58
CA GLY A 119 6.87 3.84 -2.31
C GLY A 119 6.14 4.98 -1.58
N ASP A 120 4.84 4.78 -1.30
CA ASP A 120 4.01 5.77 -0.58
C ASP A 120 4.61 6.16 0.78
N LEU A 121 5.16 5.17 1.51
CA LEU A 121 5.83 5.40 2.78
C LEU A 121 7.09 6.26 2.62
N LYS A 122 7.90 6.00 1.59
CA LYS A 122 9.12 6.78 1.32
C LYS A 122 8.79 8.23 0.97
N GLU A 123 7.80 8.44 0.10
CA GLU A 123 7.33 9.79 -0.25
C GLU A 123 6.82 10.54 0.98
N THR A 124 6.05 9.85 1.83
CA THR A 124 5.54 10.43 3.07
C THR A 124 6.67 10.81 4.02
N ILE A 125 7.68 9.94 4.21
CA ILE A 125 8.86 10.25 5.03
C ILE A 125 9.62 11.45 4.46
N LEU A 126 9.83 11.50 3.14
CA LEU A 126 10.55 12.60 2.49
C LEU A 126 9.79 13.92 2.53
N SER A 127 8.48 13.90 2.75
CA SER A 127 7.68 15.12 2.96
C SER A 127 7.83 15.74 4.36
N MET A 128 8.42 15.01 5.32
CA MET A 128 8.67 15.53 6.68
C MET A 128 9.63 16.73 6.63
N GLU A 129 9.41 17.70 7.51
CA GLU A 129 10.19 18.95 7.61
C GLU A 129 11.72 18.72 7.63
N PHE A 130 12.19 17.69 8.32
CA PHE A 130 13.61 17.32 8.39
C PHE A 130 14.28 17.06 7.03
N PHE A 131 13.50 16.58 6.04
CA PHE A 131 13.98 16.28 4.69
C PHE A 131 13.69 17.39 3.69
N GLN A 132 12.88 18.38 4.05
CA GLN A 132 12.60 19.53 3.18
C GLN A 132 13.90 20.30 2.89
N GLY A 133 14.13 20.63 1.62
CA GLY A 133 15.37 21.27 1.16
C GLY A 133 16.52 20.31 0.83
N ARG A 134 16.32 18.99 0.97
CA ARG A 134 17.25 17.98 0.44
C ARG A 134 16.68 17.37 -0.83
N GLU A 135 17.43 17.40 -1.93
CA GLU A 135 17.06 16.68 -3.15
C GLU A 135 17.40 15.19 -3.01
N ILE A 136 16.54 14.45 -2.31
CA ILE A 136 16.68 13.00 -2.13
C ILE A 136 15.52 12.32 -2.86
N ALA A 137 15.84 11.58 -3.91
CA ALA A 137 14.85 10.82 -4.64
C ALA A 137 14.40 9.57 -3.83
N PRO A 138 13.11 9.19 -3.83
CA PRO A 138 12.59 8.06 -3.06
C PRO A 138 13.32 6.72 -3.29
N GLU A 139 13.82 6.49 -4.49
CA GLU A 139 14.59 5.30 -4.89
C GLU A 139 15.95 5.18 -4.17
N CYS A 140 16.54 6.31 -3.76
CA CYS A 140 17.80 6.36 -3.03
C CYS A 140 17.62 6.04 -1.53
N VAL A 141 16.39 6.11 -1.02
CA VAL A 141 16.08 5.83 0.38
C VAL A 141 15.94 4.32 0.62
N ARG A 142 16.58 3.83 1.68
CA ARG A 142 16.41 2.46 2.17
C ARG A 142 15.70 2.48 3.52
N VAL A 143 14.56 1.80 3.60
CA VAL A 143 13.81 1.64 4.86
C VAL A 143 14.26 0.35 5.54
N ARG A 144 14.60 0.44 6.83
CA ARG A 144 15.02 -0.70 7.65
C ARG A 144 14.20 -0.76 8.93
N GLU A 145 14.04 -1.96 9.45
CA GLU A 145 13.52 -2.16 10.80
C GLU A 145 14.55 -1.67 11.84
N LYS A 146 14.12 -0.82 12.77
CA LYS A 146 14.93 -0.46 13.94
C LYS A 146 14.66 -1.48 15.04
N LEU A 147 15.69 -2.23 15.43
CA LEU A 147 15.59 -3.17 16.54
C LEU A 147 15.79 -2.42 17.87
N PRO A 148 15.36 -3.01 19.00
CA PRO A 148 15.70 -2.49 20.33
C PRO A 148 17.22 -2.49 20.61
N SER A 149 17.98 -3.30 19.88
CA SER A 149 19.44 -3.31 19.92
C SER A 149 20.04 -2.17 19.11
N MET A 150 21.37 -1.98 19.22
CA MET A 150 22.10 -1.06 18.35
C MET A 150 22.03 -1.44 16.85
N TYR A 151 21.64 -2.65 16.47
CA TYR A 151 21.63 -3.06 15.05
C TYR A 151 20.34 -2.73 14.31
N PHE A 152 20.45 -2.56 12.99
CA PHE A 152 19.30 -2.51 12.08
C PHE A 152 18.91 -3.91 11.63
N GLY A 153 17.60 -4.15 11.60
CA GLY A 153 17.01 -5.39 11.15
C GLY A 153 16.81 -5.42 9.63
N LYS A 154 15.67 -5.99 9.22
CA LYS A 154 15.36 -6.25 7.82
C LYS A 154 15.32 -4.96 6.99
N ILE A 155 15.88 -5.04 5.77
CA ILE A 155 15.71 -4.00 4.74
C ILE A 155 14.45 -4.31 3.92
N TYR A 156 13.54 -3.37 3.83
CA TYR A 156 12.34 -3.48 3.00
C TYR A 156 12.66 -3.10 1.55
N ARG A 157 12.16 -3.89 0.60
CA ARG A 157 12.35 -3.71 -0.83
C ARG A 157 11.02 -3.88 -1.54
N GLU A 158 10.82 -3.16 -2.63
CA GLU A 158 9.65 -3.35 -3.47
C GLU A 158 9.69 -4.72 -4.14
N GLN A 159 8.57 -5.44 -4.11
CA GLN A 159 8.44 -6.64 -4.92
C GLN A 159 8.11 -6.21 -6.36
N MET A 160 9.09 -6.34 -7.25
CA MET A 160 8.81 -6.25 -8.69
C MET A 160 7.88 -7.41 -9.07
N SER A 161 6.63 -7.11 -9.41
CA SER A 161 5.75 -8.09 -10.07
C SER A 161 6.40 -8.46 -11.41
N GLY A 162 6.78 -9.72 -11.57
CA GLY A 162 7.80 -10.18 -12.53
C GLY A 162 7.62 -9.79 -14.00
N GLN A 163 8.75 -9.45 -14.62
CA GLN A 163 8.99 -9.78 -16.02
C GLN A 163 9.42 -11.25 -16.10
N GLY A 164 8.74 -12.02 -16.94
CA GLY A 164 9.05 -13.42 -17.23
C GLY A 164 10.44 -13.58 -17.86
N GLY A 165 11.10 -14.68 -17.51
CA GLY A 165 12.43 -15.01 -17.98
C GLY A 165 12.49 -15.60 -19.40
N GLN A 166 13.61 -15.33 -20.06
CA GLN A 166 14.41 -16.29 -20.84
C GLN A 166 15.80 -16.23 -20.17
N GLY A 167 16.55 -17.29 -19.85
CA GLY A 167 16.57 -18.67 -20.29
C GLY A 167 18.07 -19.04 -20.34
N GLY A 168 18.54 -19.92 -19.45
CA GLY A 168 19.95 -20.37 -19.44
C GLY A 168 20.19 -21.36 -18.31
N GLY A 169 20.29 -22.65 -18.68
CA GLY A 169 20.07 -23.78 -17.78
C GLY A 169 21.18 -24.17 -16.82
N GLY A 170 20.79 -24.99 -15.86
CA GLY A 170 21.66 -25.75 -14.96
C GLY A 170 20.83 -26.77 -14.19
N LYS A 171 20.99 -28.05 -14.53
CA LYS A 171 20.25 -29.20 -13.98
C LYS A 171 20.48 -29.37 -12.47
N GLY A 172 19.43 -29.79 -11.76
CA GLY A 172 19.56 -30.68 -10.60
C GLY A 172 18.79 -30.23 -9.36
N GLY A 173 17.83 -31.05 -8.92
CA GLY A 173 17.33 -31.00 -7.53
C GLY A 173 15.82 -31.12 -7.40
N LYS A 174 15.35 -32.27 -6.90
CA LYS A 174 13.99 -32.48 -6.41
C LYS A 174 13.68 -31.58 -5.19
N GLN A 175 12.39 -31.27 -5.03
CA GLN A 175 11.60 -31.10 -3.78
C GLN A 175 10.93 -29.73 -3.60
N GLY A 176 9.66 -29.78 -3.19
CA GLY A 176 9.00 -28.71 -2.42
C GLY A 176 8.05 -27.81 -3.22
N ASN A 177 6.80 -28.26 -3.39
CA ASN A 177 5.69 -27.42 -3.83
C ASN A 177 5.29 -26.47 -2.68
N HIS A 178 5.74 -25.22 -2.71
CA HIS A 178 5.21 -24.15 -1.84
C HIS A 178 4.81 -22.94 -2.67
N LYS A 179 3.50 -22.69 -2.73
CA LYS A 179 2.88 -21.49 -3.32
C LYS A 179 3.39 -20.23 -2.60
N PRO A 180 3.71 -19.11 -3.29
CA PRO A 180 3.96 -17.84 -2.64
C PRO A 180 2.63 -17.28 -2.10
N GLN A 181 2.51 -17.19 -0.78
CA GLN A 181 1.43 -16.44 -0.14
C GLN A 181 1.77 -14.96 -0.13
N GLU A 182 0.82 -14.17 -0.62
CA GLU A 182 0.73 -12.72 -0.52
C GLU A 182 0.70 -12.31 0.96
N LYS A 183 1.80 -11.73 1.46
CA LYS A 183 1.93 -11.37 2.89
C LYS A 183 1.60 -9.90 3.10
N SER A 184 0.43 -9.67 3.70
CA SER A 184 0.01 -8.39 4.27
C SER A 184 0.99 -7.93 5.38
N LEU A 185 1.12 -6.61 5.56
CA LEU A 185 1.89 -5.93 6.62
C LEU A 185 1.54 -6.40 8.05
N LYS A 186 0.42 -7.13 8.22
CA LYS A 186 0.08 -7.85 9.47
C LYS A 186 1.14 -8.85 9.94
N GLN A 187 2.08 -9.28 9.09
CA GLN A 187 3.19 -10.16 9.48
C GLN A 187 4.45 -9.45 9.99
N LEU A 188 4.45 -8.11 10.15
CA LEU A 188 5.65 -7.39 10.56
C LEU A 188 5.97 -7.42 12.06
N GLY A 189 5.17 -8.08 12.92
CA GLY A 189 5.59 -8.33 14.30
C GLY A 189 5.97 -7.09 15.12
N ILE A 190 5.51 -5.90 14.73
CA ILE A 190 5.81 -4.66 15.43
C ILE A 190 4.90 -4.64 16.67
N LYS A 191 5.50 -4.92 17.82
CA LYS A 191 4.83 -4.76 19.11
C LYS A 191 4.70 -3.26 19.38
N ASN A 192 3.48 -2.80 19.63
CA ASN A 192 3.24 -1.48 20.20
C ASN A 192 3.95 -1.40 21.56
N THR A 193 5.06 -0.66 21.64
CA THR A 193 5.60 -0.19 22.91
C THR A 193 4.89 1.11 23.27
N HIS A 194 3.80 1.00 24.03
CA HIS A 194 3.39 2.05 24.94
C HIS A 194 4.21 1.89 26.23
N GLN A 195 5.11 2.84 26.48
CA GLN A 195 5.51 3.28 27.81
C GLN A 195 5.56 4.80 27.79
#